data_AF-C7E4R1-F1
#
_entry.id   AF-C7E4R1-F1
#
_cell.length_a   1.000
_cell.length_b   1.000
_cell.length_c   1.000
_cell.angle_alpha   90.00
_cell.angle_beta   90.00
_cell.angle_gamma   90.00
#
_symmetry.space_group_name_H-M   'P 1'
#
loop_
_entity.id
_entity.type
_entity.pdbx_description
1 polymer ?
#
loop_
_entity_poly.entity_id
_entity_poly.type
_entity_poly.pdbx_seq_one_letter_code
_entity_poly.pdbx_strand_id
1 'polypeptide(L)'
;GLVVGILVTVLVQSSSTSTSIVVSMVSSGLLEVSSAIPIIMGSNIGTSVTNTIVALMQAGDRTDFRRAFAGATVHDCFNWLSVLVLLPLEAATGYLHHITRLVVASFNIRGGRDAPDLLKIITEPFTKLIIQLDKSVITSLASGDESLRNHSLIRVWCYPDPTEVPTPMPRAEANTSWMLRNATLEKCNHIFVDTGLPDLAVGLILLAGSLALLCTCLILLVKMLNSLLKGQVAKVIQKVINTDFPTPFTWATGYFAMVVGASMTFVVQSSSVFTSAITPLIGLGVISIERAYPLTLGSNIGTTTTAILAALASPREKLSSAFQIALCHFFFNISGILLWYPVPCMRLPIRMAKA
;
A
#
# COMPACT_ATOMS: atom_id res chain seq x y z
N GLY A 1 8.65 2.38 -16.74
CA GLY A 1 7.92 1.58 -15.73
C GLY A 1 8.86 0.99 -14.68
N LEU A 2 9.53 -0.13 -14.97
CA LEU A 2 10.33 -0.90 -14.00
C LEU A 2 11.31 -0.05 -13.16
N VAL A 3 12.18 0.70 -13.82
CA VAL A 3 13.21 1.53 -13.16
C VAL A 3 12.57 2.57 -12.23
N VAL A 4 11.44 3.17 -12.63
CA VAL A 4 10.70 4.12 -11.79
C VAL A 4 10.20 3.44 -10.51
N GLY A 5 9.63 2.23 -10.63
CA GLY A 5 9.17 1.46 -9.47
C GLY A 5 10.30 1.12 -8.49
N ILE A 6 11.47 0.73 -9.01
CA ILE A 6 12.67 0.49 -8.21
C ILE A 6 13.07 1.78 -7.50
N LEU A 7 13.29 2.87 -8.24
CA LEU A 7 13.77 4.14 -7.69
C LEU A 7 12.83 4.71 -6.63
N VAL A 8 11.52 4.79 -6.91
CA VAL A 8 10.52 5.29 -5.95
C VAL A 8 10.56 4.45 -4.68
N THR A 9 10.63 3.13 -4.81
CA THR A 9 10.64 2.26 -3.64
C THR A 9 11.95 2.33 -2.85
N VAL A 10 13.09 2.50 -3.53
CA VAL A 10 14.38 2.73 -2.86
C VAL A 10 14.38 4.07 -2.13
N LEU A 11 13.80 5.12 -2.70
CA LEU A 11 13.71 6.42 -2.04
C LEU A 11 12.75 6.40 -0.84
N VAL A 12 11.58 5.79 -1.03
CA VAL A 12 10.54 5.69 0.01
C VAL A 12 10.85 4.61 1.04
N GLN A 13 11.73 3.66 0.72
CA GLN A 13 12.08 2.48 1.54
C GLN A 13 10.88 1.58 1.90
N SER A 14 9.75 1.72 1.20
CA SER A 14 8.52 0.96 1.44
C SER A 14 7.82 0.66 0.14
N SER A 15 7.76 -0.64 -0.23
CA SER A 15 7.03 -1.08 -1.41
C SER A 15 5.52 -1.00 -1.25
N SER A 16 4.98 -1.19 -0.03
CA SER A 16 3.56 -0.99 0.22
C SER A 16 3.14 0.47 0.00
N THR A 17 3.98 1.43 0.41
CA THR A 17 3.74 2.85 0.16
C THR A 17 3.85 3.16 -1.34
N SER A 18 4.93 2.70 -1.99
CA SER A 18 5.15 2.90 -3.43
C SER A 18 4.00 2.33 -4.29
N THR A 19 3.58 1.10 -4.01
CA THR A 19 2.44 0.46 -4.69
C THR A 19 1.12 1.18 -4.42
N SER A 20 0.86 1.66 -3.20
CA SER A 20 -0.34 2.45 -2.87
C SER A 20 -0.40 3.78 -3.64
N ILE A 21 0.76 4.43 -3.83
CA ILE A 21 0.86 5.63 -4.68
C ILE A 21 0.49 5.27 -6.13
N VAL A 22 1.04 4.18 -6.67
CA VAL A 22 0.72 3.73 -8.04
C VAL A 22 -0.77 3.39 -8.21
N VAL A 23 -1.35 2.67 -7.25
CA VAL A 23 -2.80 2.36 -7.24
C VAL A 23 -3.62 3.66 -7.23
N SER A 24 -3.22 4.64 -6.42
CA SER A 24 -3.87 5.95 -6.35
C SER A 24 -3.75 6.73 -7.67
N MET A 25 -2.59 6.68 -8.33
CA MET A 25 -2.37 7.32 -9.65
C MET A 25 -3.20 6.67 -10.76
N VAL A 26 -3.40 5.35 -10.71
CA VAL A 26 -4.31 4.66 -11.64
C VAL A 26 -5.76 5.00 -11.33
N SER A 27 -6.12 5.09 -10.05
CA SER A 27 -7.44 5.52 -9.63
C SER A 27 -7.76 6.96 -10.06
N SER A 28 -6.79 7.87 -10.04
CA SER A 28 -7.00 9.25 -10.48
C SER A 28 -6.96 9.42 -12.01
N GLY A 29 -6.67 8.35 -12.75
CA GLY A 29 -6.53 8.38 -14.21
C GLY A 29 -5.21 8.98 -14.70
N LEU A 30 -4.25 9.25 -13.81
CA LEU A 30 -2.91 9.74 -14.17
C LEU A 30 -2.04 8.65 -14.82
N LEU A 31 -2.32 7.38 -14.53
CA LEU A 31 -1.62 6.22 -15.11
C LEU A 31 -2.61 5.19 -15.62
N GLU A 32 -2.28 4.60 -16.76
CA GLU A 32 -2.97 3.40 -17.24
C GLU A 32 -2.44 2.13 -16.56
N VAL A 33 -3.30 1.12 -16.50
CA VAL A 33 -2.97 -0.19 -15.89
C VAL A 33 -1.74 -0.83 -16.56
N SER A 34 -1.68 -0.80 -17.90
CA SER A 34 -0.57 -1.33 -18.70
C SER A 34 0.79 -0.71 -18.31
N SER A 35 0.80 0.60 -18.05
CA SER A 35 2.00 1.35 -17.66
C SER A 35 2.36 1.15 -16.19
N ALA A 36 1.37 0.88 -15.34
CA ALA A 36 1.54 0.66 -13.91
C ALA A 36 2.08 -0.74 -13.57
N ILE A 37 1.79 -1.78 -14.37
CA ILE A 37 2.25 -3.15 -14.10
C ILE A 37 3.78 -3.24 -13.95
N PRO A 38 4.60 -2.71 -14.88
CA PRO A 38 6.05 -2.73 -14.69
C PRO A 38 6.53 -1.90 -13.49
N ILE A 39 5.80 -0.84 -13.09
CA ILE A 39 6.14 -0.05 -11.90
C ILE A 39 5.94 -0.89 -10.63
N ILE A 40 4.84 -1.65 -10.54
CA ILE A 40 4.59 -2.58 -9.42
C ILE A 40 5.68 -3.66 -9.35
N MET A 41 6.06 -4.25 -10.49
CA MET A 41 7.17 -5.22 -10.55
C MET A 41 8.48 -4.60 -10.03
N GLY A 42 8.77 -3.36 -10.42
CA GLY A 42 9.95 -2.64 -9.95
C GLY A 42 9.88 -2.31 -8.46
N SER A 43 8.69 -2.04 -7.94
CA SER A 43 8.51 -1.80 -6.51
C SER A 43 8.84 -3.02 -5.66
N ASN A 44 8.47 -4.22 -6.11
CA ASN A 44 8.87 -5.45 -5.43
C ASN A 44 10.39 -5.61 -5.36
N ILE A 45 11.11 -5.35 -6.47
CA ILE A 45 12.58 -5.34 -6.48
C ILE A 45 13.14 -4.29 -5.50
N GLY A 46 12.58 -3.09 -5.46
CA GLY A 46 13.10 -2.02 -4.59
C GLY A 46 13.04 -2.32 -3.09
N THR A 47 12.10 -3.17 -2.64
CA THR A 47 11.96 -3.63 -1.24
C THR A 47 13.25 -4.20 -0.66
N SER A 48 14.09 -4.77 -1.53
CA SER A 48 15.34 -5.44 -1.20
C SER A 48 16.39 -4.55 -0.52
N VAL A 49 16.42 -3.25 -0.87
CA VAL A 49 17.46 -2.34 -0.37
C VAL A 49 17.43 -2.23 1.16
N THR A 50 16.25 -2.21 1.76
CA THR A 50 16.11 -2.12 3.22
C THR A 50 16.75 -3.31 3.93
N ASN A 51 16.50 -4.54 3.45
CA ASN A 51 17.08 -5.74 4.06
C ASN A 51 18.60 -5.77 3.92
N THR A 52 19.12 -5.32 2.79
CA THR A 52 20.56 -5.24 2.54
C THR A 52 21.24 -4.25 3.48
N ILE A 53 20.62 -3.09 3.74
CA ILE A 53 21.10 -2.13 4.74
C ILE A 53 21.13 -2.77 6.13
N VAL A 54 20.09 -3.51 6.51
CA VAL A 54 20.03 -4.21 7.82
C VAL A 54 21.06 -5.32 7.93
N ALA A 55 21.34 -6.05 6.85
CA ALA A 55 22.42 -7.03 6.82
C ALA A 55 23.79 -6.36 7.03
N LEU A 56 24.04 -5.20 6.41
CA LEU A 56 25.27 -4.43 6.58
C LEU A 56 25.48 -3.93 8.02
N MET A 57 24.42 -3.73 8.80
CA MET A 57 24.55 -3.39 10.23
C MET A 57 25.18 -4.51 11.06
N GLN A 58 25.20 -5.75 10.57
CA GLN A 58 25.88 -6.89 11.21
C GLN A 58 27.31 -7.14 10.68
N ALA A 59 27.88 -6.20 9.91
CA ALA A 59 29.23 -6.31 9.35
C ALA A 59 30.36 -6.43 10.41
N GLY A 60 30.05 -6.22 11.69
CA GLY A 60 31.00 -6.38 12.79
C GLY A 60 31.53 -7.81 12.95
N ASP A 61 30.72 -8.83 12.65
CA ASP A 61 31.13 -10.24 12.64
C ASP A 61 30.98 -10.82 11.23
N ARG A 62 32.06 -11.43 10.71
CA ARG A 62 32.09 -11.98 9.35
C ARG A 62 31.07 -13.10 9.13
N THR A 63 30.85 -13.93 10.15
CA THR A 63 29.94 -15.07 10.07
C THR A 63 28.48 -14.63 10.13
N ASP A 64 28.16 -13.71 11.06
CA ASP A 64 26.81 -13.14 11.17
C ASP A 64 26.47 -12.32 9.93
N PHE A 65 27.40 -11.48 9.46
CA PHE A 65 27.23 -10.72 8.23
C PHE A 65 26.96 -11.62 7.03
N ARG A 66 27.77 -12.67 6.82
CA ARG A 66 27.61 -13.59 5.68
C ARG A 66 26.22 -14.22 5.66
N ARG A 67 25.73 -14.65 6.82
CA ARG A 67 24.41 -15.29 6.93
C ARG A 67 23.27 -14.29 6.79
N ALA A 68 23.38 -13.12 7.43
CA ALA A 68 22.40 -12.05 7.31
C ALA A 68 22.30 -11.55 5.86
N PHE A 69 23.44 -11.37 5.19
CA PHE A 69 23.50 -10.96 3.80
C PHE A 69 22.87 -12.01 2.88
N ALA A 70 23.18 -13.29 3.06
CA ALA A 70 22.51 -14.38 2.34
C ALA A 70 20.98 -14.38 2.57
N GLY A 71 20.55 -14.09 3.81
CA GLY A 71 19.14 -13.90 4.15
C GLY A 71 18.47 -12.71 3.45
N ALA A 72 19.18 -11.60 3.24
CA ALA A 72 18.70 -10.48 2.43
C ALA A 72 18.64 -10.88 0.94
N THR A 73 19.73 -11.44 0.42
CA THR A 73 19.89 -11.81 -1.00
C THR A 73 18.89 -12.86 -1.47
N VAL A 74 18.44 -13.78 -0.62
CA VAL A 74 17.45 -14.80 -1.05
C VAL A 74 16.13 -14.17 -1.49
N HIS A 75 15.71 -13.10 -0.83
CA HIS A 75 14.54 -12.32 -1.20
C HIS A 75 14.78 -11.59 -2.53
N ASP A 76 15.96 -10.98 -2.67
CA ASP A 76 16.36 -10.20 -3.85
C ASP A 76 16.42 -11.08 -5.10
N CYS A 77 17.06 -12.24 -5.00
CA CYS A 77 17.14 -13.21 -6.09
C CYS A 77 15.76 -13.66 -6.54
N PHE A 78 14.82 -13.90 -5.61
CA PHE A 78 13.46 -14.27 -5.96
C PHE A 78 12.75 -13.16 -6.77
N ASN A 79 12.83 -11.91 -6.31
CA ASN A 79 12.17 -10.79 -6.99
C ASN A 79 12.78 -10.56 -8.38
N TRP A 80 14.12 -10.55 -8.48
CA TRP A 80 14.81 -10.38 -9.75
C TRP A 80 14.50 -11.51 -10.74
N LEU A 81 14.61 -12.77 -10.32
CA LEU A 81 14.30 -13.92 -11.18
C LEU A 81 12.84 -13.91 -11.63
N SER A 82 11.91 -13.56 -10.75
CA SER A 82 10.49 -13.44 -11.10
C SER A 82 10.24 -12.34 -12.12
N VAL A 83 10.86 -11.15 -11.95
CA VAL A 83 10.74 -10.07 -12.95
C VAL A 83 11.40 -10.45 -14.27
N LEU A 84 12.57 -11.09 -14.25
CA LEU A 84 13.27 -11.52 -15.47
C LEU A 84 12.43 -12.47 -16.34
N VAL A 85 11.57 -13.29 -15.74
CA VAL A 85 10.65 -14.19 -16.46
C VAL A 85 9.31 -13.51 -16.77
N LEU A 86 8.68 -12.89 -15.77
CA LEU A 86 7.31 -12.40 -15.89
C LEU A 86 7.21 -11.06 -16.64
N LEU A 87 8.24 -10.21 -16.63
CA LEU A 87 8.19 -8.93 -17.36
C LEU A 87 8.23 -9.13 -18.88
N PRO A 88 9.13 -9.95 -19.46
CA PRO A 88 9.07 -10.26 -20.90
C PRO A 88 7.76 -10.97 -21.28
N LEU A 89 7.28 -11.88 -20.43
CA LEU A 89 6.00 -12.56 -20.65
C LEU A 89 4.83 -11.55 -20.68
N GLU A 90 4.81 -10.61 -19.74
CA GLU A 90 3.83 -9.53 -19.72
C GLU A 90 3.94 -8.62 -20.94
N ALA A 91 5.16 -8.26 -21.35
CA ALA A 91 5.36 -7.43 -22.54
C ALA A 91 4.91 -8.13 -23.83
N ALA A 92 5.09 -9.46 -23.93
CA ALA A 92 4.73 -10.23 -25.12
C ALA A 92 3.24 -10.61 -25.17
N THR A 93 2.62 -10.91 -24.03
CA THR A 93 1.27 -11.51 -23.98
C THR A 93 0.25 -10.69 -23.20
N GLY A 94 0.71 -9.76 -22.36
CA GLY A 94 -0.15 -9.10 -21.35
C GLY A 94 -0.75 -10.07 -20.34
N TYR A 95 -0.07 -11.18 -20.03
CA TYR A 95 -0.58 -12.25 -19.16
C TYR A 95 -1.24 -11.75 -17.87
N LEU A 96 -0.56 -10.91 -17.10
CA LEU A 96 -1.10 -10.35 -15.85
C LEU A 96 -2.26 -9.40 -16.14
N HIS A 97 -2.13 -8.53 -17.15
CA HIS A 97 -3.20 -7.63 -17.55
C HIS A 97 -4.49 -8.36 -17.93
N HIS A 98 -4.40 -9.43 -18.72
CA HIS A 98 -5.57 -10.19 -19.18
C HIS A 98 -6.22 -10.97 -18.04
N ILE A 99 -5.45 -11.73 -17.26
CA ILE A 99 -6.01 -12.52 -16.15
C ILE A 99 -6.68 -11.61 -15.12
N THR A 100 -6.01 -10.53 -14.73
CA THR A 100 -6.55 -9.62 -13.71
C THR A 100 -7.80 -8.91 -14.22
N ARG A 101 -7.85 -8.51 -15.50
CA ARG A 101 -9.05 -7.94 -16.10
C ARG A 101 -10.23 -8.92 -16.06
N LEU A 102 -10.00 -10.19 -16.39
CA LEU A 102 -11.03 -11.23 -16.34
C LEU A 102 -11.53 -11.46 -14.92
N VAL A 103 -10.63 -11.48 -13.94
CA VAL A 103 -10.98 -11.61 -12.52
C VAL A 103 -11.84 -10.43 -12.08
N VAL A 104 -11.42 -9.18 -12.36
CA VAL A 104 -12.19 -7.98 -12.01
C VAL A 104 -13.56 -7.95 -12.70
N ALA A 105 -13.64 -8.33 -13.98
CA ALA A 105 -14.90 -8.41 -14.71
C ALA A 105 -15.86 -9.43 -14.10
N SER A 106 -15.34 -10.52 -13.54
CA SER A 106 -16.14 -11.55 -12.86
C SER A 106 -16.74 -11.07 -11.54
N PHE A 107 -16.14 -10.07 -10.88
CA PHE A 107 -16.63 -9.54 -9.60
C PHE A 107 -17.88 -8.64 -9.73
N ASN A 108 -18.43 -8.44 -10.94
CA ASN A 108 -19.64 -7.65 -11.22
C ASN A 108 -19.75 -6.39 -10.35
N ILE A 109 -18.63 -5.65 -10.22
CA ILE A 109 -18.53 -4.40 -9.46
C ILE A 109 -19.36 -3.35 -10.23
N ARG A 110 -20.68 -3.44 -10.12
CA ARG A 110 -21.62 -2.49 -10.71
C ARG A 110 -21.59 -1.24 -9.85
N GLY A 111 -20.94 -0.20 -10.38
CA GLY A 111 -21.01 1.15 -9.82
C GLY A 111 -22.45 1.67 -9.91
N GLY A 112 -23.21 1.52 -8.81
CA GLY A 112 -24.39 2.35 -8.59
C GLY A 112 -23.93 3.78 -8.31
N ARG A 113 -24.53 4.77 -8.98
CA ARG A 113 -24.17 6.20 -8.91
C ARG A 113 -24.20 6.80 -7.48
N ASP A 114 -24.84 6.13 -6.52
CA ASP A 114 -25.11 6.67 -5.18
C ASP A 114 -24.48 5.89 -4.02
N ALA A 115 -23.53 4.98 -4.27
CA ALA A 115 -22.91 4.21 -3.20
C ALA A 115 -21.60 4.88 -2.70
N PRO A 116 -21.51 5.31 -1.42
CA PRO A 116 -20.40 6.11 -0.91
C PRO A 116 -19.07 5.36 -0.89
N ASP A 117 -17.96 6.08 -1.09
CA ASP A 117 -16.60 5.53 -1.08
C ASP A 117 -16.24 5.04 0.33
N LEU A 118 -15.76 3.81 0.44
CA LEU A 118 -15.50 3.14 1.73
C LEU A 118 -14.52 3.94 2.61
N LEU A 119 -13.47 4.51 2.00
CA LEU A 119 -12.50 5.31 2.71
C LEU A 119 -13.06 6.69 3.08
N LYS A 120 -13.85 7.30 2.19
CA LYS A 120 -14.42 8.63 2.39
C LYS A 120 -15.33 8.67 3.61
N ILE A 121 -16.05 7.59 3.91
CA ILE A 121 -16.82 7.48 5.16
C ILE A 121 -15.93 7.68 6.41
N ILE A 122 -14.68 7.19 6.36
CA ILE A 122 -13.73 7.29 7.47
C ILE A 122 -12.93 8.59 7.41
N THR A 123 -12.47 9.02 6.23
CA THR A 123 -11.55 10.16 6.06
C THR A 123 -12.25 11.50 5.90
N GLU A 124 -13.47 11.54 5.39
CA GLU A 124 -14.24 12.78 5.20
C GLU A 124 -14.49 13.55 6.49
N PRO A 125 -14.84 12.95 7.65
CA PRO A 125 -14.99 13.73 8.88
C PRO A 125 -13.68 14.40 9.32
N PHE A 126 -12.54 13.71 9.20
CA PHE A 126 -11.23 14.30 9.51
C PHE A 126 -10.81 15.35 8.49
N THR A 127 -11.07 15.10 7.20
CA THR A 127 -10.72 16.02 6.11
C THR A 127 -11.50 17.31 6.24
N LYS A 128 -12.82 17.24 6.50
CA LYS A 128 -13.68 18.41 6.71
C LYS A 128 -13.27 19.26 7.90
N LEU A 129 -12.70 18.66 8.95
CA LEU A 129 -12.15 19.37 10.10
C LEU A 129 -10.87 20.14 9.76
N ILE A 130 -10.05 19.62 8.83
CA ILE A 130 -8.81 20.24 8.41
C ILE A 130 -9.06 21.32 7.34
N ILE A 131 -9.77 20.97 6.27
CA ILE A 131 -10.02 21.84 5.12
C ILE A 131 -11.31 21.45 4.39
N GLN A 132 -12.09 22.46 3.98
CA GLN A 132 -13.24 22.27 3.12
C GLN A 132 -12.98 22.94 1.77
N LEU A 133 -13.02 22.14 0.70
CA LEU A 133 -12.69 22.59 -0.65
C LEU A 133 -13.94 22.71 -1.53
N ASP A 134 -13.94 23.70 -2.43
CA ASP A 134 -14.99 23.82 -3.43
C ASP A 134 -14.76 22.88 -4.61
N LYS A 135 -15.56 21.81 -4.66
CA LYS A 135 -15.47 20.81 -5.73
C LYS A 135 -15.80 21.39 -7.10
N SER A 136 -16.65 22.42 -7.19
CA SER A 136 -17.01 23.01 -8.49
C SER A 136 -15.81 23.72 -9.12
N VAL A 137 -15.07 24.50 -8.33
CA VAL A 137 -13.86 25.22 -8.75
C VAL A 137 -12.77 24.23 -9.18
N ILE A 138 -12.53 23.17 -8.41
CA ILE A 138 -11.55 22.13 -8.75
C ILE A 138 -11.91 21.45 -10.09
N THR A 139 -13.18 21.11 -10.27
CA THR A 139 -13.64 20.38 -11.47
C THR A 139 -13.57 21.26 -12.72
N SER A 140 -13.93 22.54 -12.61
CA SER A 140 -13.85 23.50 -13.71
C SER A 140 -12.40 23.81 -14.11
N LEU A 141 -11.48 23.93 -13.14
CA LEU A 141 -10.05 24.10 -13.42
C LEU A 141 -9.44 22.86 -14.08
N ALA A 142 -9.81 21.66 -13.63
CA ALA A 142 -9.38 20.42 -14.27
C ALA A 142 -9.92 20.25 -15.69
N SER A 143 -11.06 20.87 -16.00
CA SER A 143 -11.69 20.87 -17.32
C SER A 143 -11.15 21.96 -18.26
N GLY A 144 -10.21 22.80 -17.79
CA GLY A 144 -9.57 23.85 -18.59
C GLY A 144 -10.33 25.17 -18.67
N ASP A 145 -11.32 25.40 -17.80
CA ASP A 145 -12.06 26.66 -17.77
C ASP A 145 -11.28 27.72 -16.98
N GLU A 146 -10.78 28.75 -17.67
CA GLU A 146 -9.97 29.82 -17.08
C GLU A 146 -10.78 30.84 -16.27
N SER A 147 -12.12 30.83 -16.37
CA SER A 147 -12.98 31.81 -15.70
C SER A 147 -12.92 31.76 -14.17
N LEU A 148 -12.60 30.59 -13.60
CA LEU A 148 -12.58 30.34 -12.16
C LEU A 148 -11.16 30.33 -11.55
N ARG A 149 -10.14 30.74 -12.31
CA ARG A 149 -8.73 30.70 -11.90
C ARG A 149 -8.38 31.59 -10.70
N ASN A 150 -9.17 32.65 -10.49
CA ASN A 150 -9.00 33.59 -9.36
C ASN A 150 -9.95 33.31 -8.18
N HIS A 151 -10.79 32.28 -8.27
CA HIS A 151 -11.67 31.90 -7.16
C HIS A 151 -10.90 31.09 -6.12
N SER A 152 -11.20 31.33 -4.84
CA SER A 152 -10.62 30.52 -3.76
C SER A 152 -11.16 29.09 -3.83
N LEU A 153 -10.25 28.14 -3.71
CA LEU A 153 -10.48 26.71 -3.59
C LEU A 153 -11.00 26.34 -2.20
N ILE A 154 -10.75 27.17 -1.19
CA ILE A 154 -11.10 26.92 0.21
C ILE A 154 -12.43 27.60 0.53
N ARG A 155 -13.41 26.82 1.02
CA ARG A 155 -14.71 27.36 1.40
C ARG A 155 -14.65 28.00 2.78
N VAL A 156 -14.88 29.31 2.83
CA VAL A 156 -15.04 30.05 4.09
C VAL A 156 -16.49 29.99 4.60
N TRP A 157 -17.45 29.89 3.68
CA TRP A 157 -18.88 29.95 3.97
C TRP A 157 -19.60 28.68 3.52
N CYS A 158 -20.42 28.13 4.42
CA CYS A 158 -21.14 26.88 4.25
C CYS A 158 -22.62 27.05 4.60
N TYR A 159 -23.47 26.23 3.98
CA TYR A 159 -24.86 26.08 4.38
C TYR A 159 -24.95 25.06 5.52
N PRO A 160 -25.81 25.28 6.53
CA PRO A 160 -26.02 24.32 7.61
C PRO A 160 -26.56 22.99 7.05
N ASP A 161 -26.04 21.87 7.58
CA ASP A 161 -26.44 20.52 7.18
C ASP A 161 -27.93 20.30 7.54
N PRO A 162 -28.80 19.81 6.63
CA PRO A 162 -30.24 19.68 6.87
C PRO A 162 -30.62 18.68 7.99
N THR A 163 -29.64 17.99 8.58
CA THR A 163 -29.84 17.01 9.67
C THR A 163 -29.93 17.62 11.07
N GLU A 164 -29.69 18.92 11.24
CA GLU A 164 -29.79 19.63 12.53
C GLU A 164 -31.06 20.49 12.66
N VAL A 165 -32.17 20.11 12.02
CA VAL A 165 -33.47 20.78 12.27
C VAL A 165 -34.15 20.11 13.47
N PRO A 166 -34.40 20.82 14.60
CA PRO A 166 -35.15 20.25 15.71
C PRO A 166 -36.65 20.16 15.36
N THR A 167 -37.17 18.93 15.32
CA THR A 167 -38.58 18.50 15.46
C THR A 167 -39.65 19.05 14.48
N PRO A 168 -40.64 18.22 14.08
CA PRO A 168 -41.69 18.62 13.15
C PRO A 168 -42.76 19.46 13.85
N MET A 169 -42.99 20.70 13.37
CA MET A 169 -44.22 21.45 13.65
C MET A 169 -45.35 21.03 12.70
N PRO A 170 -46.64 21.23 13.09
CA PRO A 170 -47.77 20.60 12.42
C PRO A 170 -48.03 21.16 11.03
N ARG A 171 -48.53 20.28 10.16
CA ARG A 171 -48.99 20.50 8.78
C ARG A 171 -49.66 21.87 8.58
N ALA A 172 -48.98 22.73 7.81
CA ALA A 172 -49.61 23.78 7.02
C ALA A 172 -48.97 23.84 5.63
N GLU A 173 -49.79 23.43 4.65
CA GLU A 173 -49.83 23.80 3.23
C GLU A 173 -48.54 24.25 2.52
N ALA A 174 -48.05 23.33 1.69
CA ALA A 174 -47.58 23.55 0.32
C ALA A 174 -47.01 24.93 -0.01
N ASN A 175 -45.73 25.11 0.31
CA ASN A 175 -44.93 26.16 -0.32
C ASN A 175 -43.42 25.87 -0.20
N THR A 176 -43.00 24.73 -0.76
CA THR A 176 -41.63 24.18 -0.68
C THR A 176 -40.57 24.96 -1.48
N SER A 177 -40.89 26.12 -2.07
CA SER A 177 -39.94 26.93 -2.85
C SER A 177 -39.28 28.09 -2.10
N TRP A 178 -39.80 28.51 -0.93
CA TRP A 178 -39.25 29.65 -0.17
C TRP A 178 -38.61 29.28 1.17
N MET A 179 -38.92 28.11 1.74
CA MET A 179 -38.24 27.66 2.97
C MET A 179 -36.77 27.29 2.75
N LEU A 180 -36.31 27.11 1.50
CA LEU A 180 -34.89 26.91 1.19
C LEU A 180 -34.08 28.22 1.06
N ARG A 181 -34.72 29.40 1.12
CA ARG A 181 -34.05 30.70 0.87
C ARG A 181 -33.57 31.45 2.11
N ASN A 182 -33.87 30.96 3.31
CA ASN A 182 -33.39 31.56 4.57
C ASN A 182 -32.44 30.62 5.34
N ALA A 183 -31.61 29.85 4.65
CA ALA A 183 -30.45 29.25 5.29
C ALA A 183 -29.40 30.36 5.45
N THR A 184 -29.25 30.87 6.68
CA THR A 184 -28.19 31.83 7.01
C THR A 184 -26.83 31.21 6.67
N LEU A 185 -26.02 31.94 5.91
CA LEU A 185 -24.66 31.54 5.58
C LEU A 185 -23.85 31.49 6.89
N GLU A 186 -23.34 30.32 7.25
CA GLU A 186 -22.48 30.15 8.42
C GLU A 186 -21.03 29.95 7.97
N LYS A 187 -20.07 30.26 8.85
CA LYS A 187 -18.67 29.95 8.58
C LYS A 187 -18.47 28.43 8.58
N CYS A 188 -17.73 27.91 7.61
CA CYS A 188 -17.41 26.48 7.57
C CYS A 188 -16.55 26.09 8.78
N ASN A 189 -16.79 24.91 9.35
CA ASN A 189 -16.00 24.42 10.48
C ASN A 189 -14.73 23.71 9.99
N HIS A 190 -13.62 24.44 9.85
CA HIS A 190 -12.29 23.87 9.57
C HIS A 190 -11.14 24.76 10.10
N ILE A 191 -9.95 24.18 10.32
CA ILE A 191 -8.78 24.84 10.94
C ILE A 191 -8.40 26.16 10.28
N PHE A 192 -8.52 26.25 8.96
CA PHE A 192 -8.07 27.43 8.19
C PHE A 192 -9.14 28.52 7.97
N VAL A 193 -10.35 28.39 8.53
CA VAL A 193 -11.48 29.29 8.21
C VAL A 193 -11.22 30.76 8.56
N ASP A 194 -10.48 31.02 9.65
CA ASP A 194 -10.21 32.37 10.16
C ASP A 194 -8.77 32.85 9.88
N THR A 195 -7.98 32.07 9.12
CA THR A 195 -6.53 32.32 9.01
C THR A 195 -6.16 33.43 8.03
N GLY A 196 -7.07 33.87 7.15
CA GLY A 196 -6.81 34.93 6.17
C GLY A 196 -5.67 34.64 5.18
N LEU A 197 -5.17 33.41 5.17
CA LEU A 197 -4.02 32.99 4.36
C LEU A 197 -4.46 32.74 2.91
N PRO A 198 -3.60 33.03 1.92
CA PRO A 198 -3.86 32.65 0.54
C PRO A 198 -3.84 31.13 0.39
N ASP A 199 -4.67 30.59 -0.52
CA ASP A 199 -4.81 29.16 -0.77
C ASP A 199 -3.49 28.42 -1.00
N LEU A 200 -2.53 29.06 -1.69
CA LEU A 200 -1.20 28.52 -1.92
C LEU A 200 -0.43 28.31 -0.60
N ALA A 201 -0.51 29.26 0.33
CA ALA A 201 0.16 29.16 1.63
C ALA A 201 -0.44 28.03 2.47
N VAL A 202 -1.78 27.91 2.49
CA VAL A 202 -2.47 26.79 3.15
C VAL A 202 -2.05 25.46 2.53
N GLY A 203 -2.00 25.38 1.19
CA GLY A 203 -1.53 24.19 0.47
C GLY A 203 -0.10 23.79 0.84
N LEU A 204 0.83 24.74 0.91
CA LEU A 204 2.22 24.50 1.31
C LEU A 204 2.34 24.04 2.77
N ILE A 205 1.57 24.63 3.68
CA ILE A 205 1.52 24.23 5.10
C ILE A 205 1.02 22.80 5.23
N LEU A 206 -0.08 22.46 4.54
CA LEU A 206 -0.63 21.10 4.53
C LEU A 206 0.33 20.08 3.91
N LEU A 207 1.02 20.43 2.84
CA LEU A 207 2.04 19.58 2.22
C LEU A 207 3.21 19.32 3.18
N ALA A 208 3.75 20.38 3.78
CA ALA A 208 4.84 20.25 4.74
C ALA A 208 4.43 19.45 5.99
N GLY A 209 3.24 19.72 6.52
CA GLY A 209 2.70 19.01 7.69
C GLY A 209 2.43 17.54 7.42
N SER A 210 1.83 17.21 6.27
CA SER A 210 1.60 15.82 5.88
C SER A 210 2.90 15.05 5.64
N LEU A 211 3.90 15.69 5.02
CA LEU A 211 5.23 15.09 4.85
C LEU A 211 5.92 14.87 6.19
N ALA A 212 5.87 15.84 7.11
CA ALA A 212 6.46 15.71 8.44
C ALA A 212 5.79 14.59 9.27
N LEU A 213 4.45 14.51 9.23
CA LEU A 213 3.68 13.45 9.88
C LEU A 213 4.03 12.07 9.30
N LEU A 214 4.08 11.96 7.97
CA LEU A 214 4.46 10.73 7.28
C LEU A 214 5.87 10.28 7.66
N CYS A 215 6.84 11.19 7.63
CA CYS A 215 8.22 10.92 8.04
C CYS A 215 8.30 10.49 9.51
N THR A 216 7.59 11.18 10.41
CA THR A 216 7.56 10.86 11.84
C THR A 216 6.94 9.48 12.08
N CYS A 217 5.83 9.18 11.41
CA CYS A 217 5.17 7.88 11.47
C CYS A 217 6.11 6.77 11.00
N LEU A 218 6.82 6.97 9.87
CA LEU A 218 7.78 6.02 9.33
C LEU A 218 8.94 5.76 10.31
N ILE A 219 9.50 6.82 10.92
CA ILE A 219 10.58 6.70 11.91
C ILE A 219 10.10 5.94 13.16
N LEU A 220 8.91 6.27 13.67
CA LEU A 220 8.33 5.59 14.84
C LEU A 220 8.03 4.13 14.55
N LEU A 221 7.53 3.82 13.37
CA LEU A 221 7.29 2.46 12.91
C LEU A 221 8.61 1.68 12.91
N VAL A 222 9.68 2.20 12.28
CA VAL A 222 11.02 1.58 12.29
C VAL A 222 11.53 1.36 13.73
N LYS A 223 11.37 2.35 14.61
CA LYS A 223 11.77 2.22 16.02
C LYS A 223 10.97 1.16 16.78
N MET A 224 9.65 1.10 16.57
CA MET A 224 8.78 0.12 17.21
C MET A 224 9.19 -1.29 16.79
N LEU A 225 9.52 -1.48 15.52
CA LEU A 225 9.92 -2.78 14.99
C LEU A 225 11.29 -3.22 15.51
N ASN A 226 12.27 -2.30 15.55
CA ASN A 226 13.55 -2.55 16.19
C ASN A 226 13.43 -2.86 17.70
N SER A 227 12.39 -2.34 18.36
CA SER A 227 12.07 -2.66 19.76
C SER A 227 11.43 -4.04 19.92
N LEU A 228 10.45 -4.38 19.07
CA LEU A 228 9.78 -5.69 19.07
C LEU A 228 10.77 -6.85 18.87
N LEU A 229 11.82 -6.62 18.07
CA LEU A 229 12.85 -7.61 17.75
C LEU A 229 13.86 -7.87 18.87
N LYS A 230 13.94 -6.97 19.85
CA LYS A 230 14.78 -7.14 21.04
C LYS A 230 14.00 -7.73 22.22
N GLY A 231 12.70 -8.04 22.05
CA GLY A 231 11.79 -8.45 23.11
C GLY A 231 11.35 -9.92 23.08
N GLN A 232 10.34 -10.26 23.90
CA GLN A 232 9.77 -11.61 24.00
C GLN A 232 9.16 -12.13 22.67
N VAL A 233 8.77 -11.24 21.77
CA VAL A 233 8.20 -11.57 20.46
C VAL A 233 9.21 -12.35 19.60
N ALA A 234 10.50 -12.01 19.65
CA ALA A 234 11.53 -12.77 18.95
C ALA A 234 11.61 -14.24 19.41
N LYS A 235 11.42 -14.49 20.71
CA LYS A 235 11.39 -15.86 21.28
C LYS A 235 10.13 -16.63 20.89
N VAL A 236 8.98 -15.96 20.78
CA VAL A 236 7.72 -16.57 20.32
C VAL A 236 7.79 -16.88 18.82
N ILE A 237 8.27 -15.92 18.03
CA ILE A 237 8.57 -16.08 16.60
C ILE A 237 9.51 -17.27 16.40
N GLN A 238 10.57 -17.38 17.20
CA GLN A 238 11.52 -18.50 17.17
C GLN A 238 10.83 -19.85 17.41
N LYS A 239 9.94 -19.93 18.42
CA LYS A 239 9.23 -21.18 18.74
C LYS A 239 8.25 -21.58 17.64
N VAL A 240 7.52 -20.63 17.07
CA VAL A 240 6.53 -20.89 16.01
C VAL A 240 7.22 -21.24 14.68
N ILE A 241 8.32 -20.55 14.33
CA ILE A 241 9.01 -20.73 13.04
C ILE A 241 9.82 -22.03 12.98
N ASN A 242 10.45 -22.44 14.08
CA ASN A 242 11.25 -23.67 14.14
C ASN A 242 10.42 -24.91 14.52
N THR A 243 9.10 -24.81 14.52
CA THR A 243 8.24 -25.98 14.71
C THR A 243 8.17 -26.77 13.40
N ASP A 244 8.81 -27.93 13.39
CA ASP A 244 8.75 -28.86 12.28
C ASP A 244 7.52 -29.76 12.41
N PHE A 245 6.78 -29.94 11.31
CA PHE A 245 5.74 -30.96 11.27
C PHE A 245 6.37 -32.36 11.31
N PRO A 246 5.77 -33.31 12.06
CA PRO A 246 6.25 -34.68 12.11
C PRO A 246 6.13 -35.35 10.73
N THR A 247 6.94 -36.38 10.51
CA THR A 247 6.82 -37.26 9.34
C THR A 247 5.42 -37.88 9.31
N PRO A 248 4.72 -37.91 8.14
CA PRO A 248 5.19 -37.66 6.77
C PRO A 248 5.02 -36.22 6.23
N PHE A 249 4.57 -35.25 7.03
CA PHE A 249 4.16 -33.91 6.56
C PHE A 249 5.29 -32.87 6.53
N THR A 250 6.55 -33.30 6.45
CA THR A 250 7.72 -32.40 6.45
C THR A 250 7.74 -31.43 5.27
N TRP A 251 7.10 -31.79 4.15
CA TRP A 251 6.92 -30.92 2.99
C TRP A 251 5.99 -29.73 3.26
N ALA A 252 5.03 -29.88 4.18
CA ALA A 252 4.04 -28.86 4.52
C ALA A 252 4.63 -27.73 5.38
N THR A 253 5.73 -28.00 6.11
CA THR A 253 6.37 -27.02 6.99
C THR A 253 6.75 -25.73 6.26
N GLY A 254 7.22 -25.85 5.02
CA GLY A 254 7.56 -24.69 4.20
C GLY A 254 6.35 -23.85 3.78
N TYR A 255 5.24 -24.50 3.41
CA TYR A 255 3.99 -23.81 3.07
C TYR A 255 3.33 -23.18 4.30
N PHE A 256 3.40 -23.84 5.46
CA PHE A 256 2.96 -23.26 6.72
C PHE A 256 3.76 -22.00 7.07
N ALA A 257 5.09 -22.06 6.94
CA ALA A 257 5.94 -20.88 7.13
C ALA A 257 5.58 -19.76 6.15
N MET A 258 5.22 -20.08 4.91
CA MET A 258 4.72 -19.09 3.95
C MET A 258 3.41 -18.43 4.39
N VAL A 259 2.45 -19.21 4.89
CA VAL A 259 1.20 -18.66 5.45
C VAL A 259 1.47 -17.78 6.66
N VAL A 260 2.38 -18.18 7.55
CA VAL A 260 2.80 -17.36 8.70
C VAL A 260 3.41 -16.05 8.23
N GLY A 261 4.30 -16.08 7.24
CA GLY A 261 4.88 -14.87 6.64
C GLY A 261 3.82 -13.95 6.04
N ALA A 262 2.87 -14.50 5.28
CA ALA A 262 1.79 -13.72 4.69
C ALA A 262 0.89 -13.08 5.75
N SER A 263 0.54 -13.85 6.79
CA SER A 263 -0.34 -13.40 7.88
C SER A 263 0.33 -12.32 8.74
N MET A 264 1.60 -12.53 9.10
CA MET A 264 2.36 -11.54 9.86
C MET A 264 2.52 -10.24 9.07
N THR A 265 2.83 -10.33 7.78
CA THR A 265 2.96 -9.14 6.94
C THR A 265 1.61 -8.48 6.68
N PHE A 266 0.50 -9.21 6.60
CA PHE A 266 -0.84 -8.61 6.53
C PHE A 266 -1.15 -7.79 7.79
N VAL A 267 -0.86 -8.32 8.98
CA VAL A 267 -1.09 -7.63 10.26
C VAL A 267 -0.18 -6.40 10.40
N VAL A 268 1.10 -6.55 10.04
CA VAL A 268 2.11 -5.49 10.15
C VAL A 268 2.03 -4.50 8.97
N GLN A 269 1.36 -4.88 7.88
CA GLN A 269 1.24 -4.16 6.61
C GLN A 269 2.57 -3.74 5.94
N SER A 270 3.68 -4.37 6.33
CA SER A 270 4.99 -4.05 5.77
C SER A 270 5.90 -5.27 5.66
N SER A 271 6.25 -5.64 4.43
CA SER A 271 7.19 -6.74 4.17
C SER A 271 8.61 -6.37 4.55
N SER A 272 9.10 -5.16 4.22
CA SER A 272 10.48 -4.72 4.55
C SER A 272 10.78 -4.85 6.04
N VAL A 273 9.78 -4.51 6.85
CA VAL A 273 9.82 -4.61 8.30
C VAL A 273 9.94 -6.06 8.76
N PHE A 274 9.07 -6.93 8.26
CA PHE A 274 9.05 -8.34 8.61
C PHE A 274 10.33 -9.04 8.15
N THR A 275 10.84 -8.71 6.96
CA THR A 275 12.07 -9.30 6.45
C THR A 275 13.31 -8.76 7.15
N SER A 276 13.34 -7.46 7.45
CA SER A 276 14.41 -6.83 8.26
C SER A 276 14.45 -7.37 9.69
N ALA A 277 13.31 -7.81 10.21
CA ALA A 277 13.21 -8.51 11.47
C ALA A 277 13.89 -9.89 11.46
N ILE A 278 13.72 -10.62 10.37
CA ILE A 278 14.26 -11.98 10.23
C ILE A 278 15.75 -11.94 9.88
N THR A 279 16.22 -10.95 9.13
CA THR A 279 17.62 -10.85 8.67
C THR A 279 18.65 -10.98 9.81
N PRO A 280 18.53 -10.29 10.96
CA PRO A 280 19.41 -10.50 12.11
C PRO A 280 19.35 -11.90 12.72
N LEU A 281 18.16 -12.52 12.73
CA LEU A 281 18.01 -13.88 13.25
C LEU A 281 18.68 -14.91 12.34
N ILE A 282 18.74 -14.66 11.03
CA ILE A 282 19.53 -15.46 10.08
C ILE A 282 21.03 -15.24 10.34
N GLY A 283 21.43 -13.98 10.56
CA GLY A 283 22.79 -13.57 10.91
C GLY A 283 23.33 -14.34 12.10
N LEU A 284 22.70 -14.14 13.27
CA LEU A 284 22.99 -14.85 14.52
C LEU A 284 22.77 -16.36 14.43
N GLY A 285 22.02 -16.79 13.42
CA GLY A 285 21.85 -18.18 13.10
C GLY A 285 20.77 -18.96 13.79
N VAL A 286 19.87 -18.22 14.40
CA VAL A 286 18.64 -18.72 15.01
C VAL A 286 17.70 -19.31 13.96
N ILE A 287 17.73 -18.78 12.73
CA ILE A 287 16.89 -19.21 11.60
C ILE A 287 17.78 -19.57 10.41
N SER A 288 17.52 -20.73 9.79
CA SER A 288 18.22 -21.12 8.56
C SER A 288 17.64 -20.40 7.33
N ILE A 289 18.44 -20.21 6.28
CA ILE A 289 17.99 -19.56 5.03
C ILE A 289 16.83 -20.34 4.38
N GLU A 290 16.82 -21.66 4.51
CA GLU A 290 15.76 -22.54 3.99
C GLU A 290 14.42 -22.34 4.69
N ARG A 291 14.45 -21.96 5.98
CA ARG A 291 13.26 -21.60 6.77
C ARG A 291 12.85 -20.15 6.51
N ALA A 292 13.82 -19.25 6.37
CA ALA A 292 13.57 -17.86 6.05
C ALA A 292 12.96 -17.67 4.65
N TYR A 293 13.38 -18.44 3.66
CA TYR A 293 12.91 -18.30 2.28
C TYR A 293 11.38 -18.39 2.13
N PRO A 294 10.67 -19.45 2.59
CA PRO A 294 9.21 -19.46 2.53
C PRO A 294 8.57 -18.33 3.32
N LEU A 295 9.14 -17.89 4.45
CA LEU A 295 8.63 -16.74 5.21
C LEU A 295 8.70 -15.45 4.39
N THR A 296 9.80 -15.22 3.65
CA THR A 296 9.93 -14.04 2.79
C THR A 296 8.98 -14.10 1.60
N LEU A 297 8.77 -15.27 0.99
CA LEU A 297 7.74 -15.45 -0.05
C LEU A 297 6.34 -15.15 0.47
N GLY A 298 6.02 -15.65 1.67
CA GLY A 298 4.79 -15.34 2.37
C GLY A 298 4.60 -13.85 2.57
N SER A 299 5.64 -13.19 3.08
CA SER A 299 5.65 -11.74 3.29
C SER A 299 5.29 -10.96 2.01
N ASN A 300 5.81 -11.37 0.86
CA ASN A 300 5.49 -10.76 -0.42
C ASN A 300 4.02 -10.93 -0.82
N ILE A 301 3.40 -12.06 -0.50
CA ILE A 301 1.94 -12.23 -0.63
C ILE A 301 1.23 -11.27 0.34
N GLY A 302 1.64 -11.23 1.62
CA GLY A 302 1.02 -10.39 2.63
C GLY A 302 0.93 -8.92 2.24
N THR A 303 2.01 -8.35 1.70
CA THR A 303 2.08 -6.94 1.27
C THR A 303 1.11 -6.59 0.15
N THR A 304 0.72 -7.55 -0.69
CA THR A 304 -0.27 -7.30 -1.76
C THR A 304 -1.65 -6.95 -1.20
N THR A 305 -1.93 -7.36 0.05
CA THR A 305 -3.16 -6.95 0.74
C THR A 305 -3.22 -5.45 0.95
N THR A 306 -2.08 -4.78 1.18
CA THR A 306 -2.04 -3.32 1.30
C THR A 306 -2.46 -2.64 -0.01
N ALA A 307 -1.99 -3.16 -1.16
CA ALA A 307 -2.42 -2.66 -2.46
C ALA A 307 -3.91 -2.91 -2.71
N ILE A 308 -4.43 -4.06 -2.28
CA ILE A 308 -5.86 -4.38 -2.34
C ILE A 308 -6.68 -3.40 -1.49
N LEU A 309 -6.26 -3.13 -0.25
CA LEU A 309 -6.93 -2.17 0.62
C LEU A 309 -6.87 -0.74 0.04
N ALA A 310 -5.74 -0.34 -0.55
CA ALA A 310 -5.60 0.94 -1.24
C ALA A 310 -6.53 1.02 -2.47
N ALA A 311 -6.69 -0.07 -3.20
CA ALA A 311 -7.63 -0.13 -4.32
C ALA A 311 -9.09 -0.03 -3.84
N LEU A 312 -9.45 -0.71 -2.75
CA LEU A 312 -10.79 -0.62 -2.16
C LEU A 312 -11.12 0.76 -1.60
N ALA A 313 -10.10 1.57 -1.33
CA ALA A 313 -10.23 2.96 -0.93
C ALA A 313 -10.50 3.91 -2.12
N SER A 314 -10.34 3.44 -3.36
CA SER A 314 -10.51 4.22 -4.58
C SER A 314 -12.00 4.47 -4.91
N PRO A 315 -12.35 5.60 -5.56
CA PRO A 315 -13.72 5.86 -6.00
C PRO A 315 -14.28 4.75 -6.90
N ARG A 316 -15.57 4.41 -6.74
CA ARG A 316 -16.20 3.26 -7.44
C ARG A 316 -16.07 3.30 -8.96
N GLU A 317 -16.05 4.49 -9.58
CA GLU A 317 -15.90 4.64 -11.03
C GLU A 317 -14.53 4.15 -11.55
N LYS A 318 -13.49 4.27 -10.72
CA LYS A 318 -12.10 3.91 -11.05
C LYS A 318 -11.60 2.71 -10.26
N LEU A 319 -12.43 2.18 -9.36
CA LEU A 319 -12.18 0.99 -8.54
C LEU A 319 -11.79 -0.21 -9.39
N SER A 320 -12.40 -0.42 -10.56
CA SER A 320 -12.04 -1.53 -11.46
C SER A 320 -10.55 -1.49 -11.85
N SER A 321 -10.05 -0.33 -12.26
CA SER A 321 -8.65 -0.17 -12.68
C SER A 321 -7.68 -0.23 -11.51
N ALA A 322 -8.03 0.40 -10.39
CA ALA A 322 -7.23 0.37 -9.16
C ALA A 322 -7.12 -1.07 -8.60
N PHE A 323 -8.24 -1.78 -8.55
CA PHE A 323 -8.32 -3.17 -8.08
C PHE A 323 -7.62 -4.12 -9.05
N GLN A 324 -7.70 -3.88 -10.36
CA GLN A 324 -6.94 -4.65 -11.34
C GLN A 324 -5.43 -4.57 -11.05
N ILE A 325 -4.88 -3.39 -10.74
CA ILE A 325 -3.46 -3.24 -10.40
C ILE A 325 -3.09 -3.92 -9.09
N ALA A 326 -3.93 -3.83 -8.07
CA ALA A 326 -3.73 -4.56 -6.83
C ALA A 326 -3.68 -6.08 -7.07
N LEU A 327 -4.56 -6.58 -7.95
CA LEU A 327 -4.54 -7.98 -8.36
C LEU A 327 -3.31 -8.33 -9.23
N CYS A 328 -2.84 -7.43 -10.10
CA CYS A 328 -1.58 -7.62 -10.83
C CYS A 328 -0.42 -7.85 -9.84
N HIS A 329 -0.37 -7.08 -8.75
CA HIS A 329 0.63 -7.25 -7.70
C HIS A 329 0.52 -8.62 -7.02
N PHE A 330 -0.70 -9.03 -6.67
CA PHE A 330 -0.98 -10.35 -6.08
C PHE A 330 -0.57 -11.50 -7.01
N PHE A 331 -1.08 -11.51 -8.25
CA PHE A 331 -0.81 -12.57 -9.22
C PHE A 331 0.66 -12.62 -9.67
N PHE A 332 1.36 -11.47 -9.72
CA PHE A 332 2.80 -11.45 -9.94
C PHE A 332 3.54 -12.27 -8.86
N ASN A 333 3.24 -12.01 -7.59
CA ASN A 333 3.90 -12.71 -6.48
C ASN A 333 3.54 -14.19 -6.44
N ILE A 334 2.26 -14.53 -6.64
CA ILE A 334 1.81 -15.93 -6.72
C ILE A 334 2.46 -16.66 -7.89
N SER A 335 2.52 -16.04 -9.08
CA SER A 335 3.16 -16.64 -10.25
C SER A 335 4.66 -16.87 -10.01
N GLY A 336 5.35 -15.90 -9.40
CA GLY A 336 6.75 -16.05 -9.00
C GLY A 336 6.95 -17.21 -8.03
N ILE A 337 6.08 -17.35 -7.02
CA ILE A 337 6.15 -18.46 -6.06
C ILE A 337 5.96 -19.79 -6.78
N LEU A 338 4.96 -19.90 -7.66
CA LEU A 338 4.70 -21.12 -8.44
C LEU A 338 5.89 -21.51 -9.33
N LEU A 339 6.64 -20.53 -9.86
CA LEU A 339 7.85 -20.78 -10.63
C LEU A 339 9.00 -21.28 -9.77
N TRP A 340 9.27 -20.68 -8.61
CA TRP A 340 10.54 -20.88 -7.91
C TRP A 340 10.47 -21.73 -6.63
N TYR A 341 9.29 -22.06 -6.12
CA TYR A 341 9.14 -22.71 -4.80
C TYR A 341 8.70 -24.18 -4.80
N PRO A 342 7.65 -24.61 -5.55
CA PRO A 342 7.08 -25.95 -5.42
C PRO A 342 8.08 -27.07 -5.69
N VAL A 343 8.87 -26.92 -6.76
CA VAL A 343 9.83 -27.94 -7.17
C VAL A 343 11.18 -27.66 -6.49
N PRO A 344 11.73 -28.60 -5.67
CA PRO A 344 12.97 -28.36 -4.93
C PRO A 344 14.18 -27.98 -5.79
N CYS A 345 14.26 -28.48 -7.03
CA CYS A 345 15.36 -28.15 -7.95
C CYS A 345 15.28 -26.70 -8.48
N MET A 346 14.08 -26.11 -8.51
CA MET A 346 13.82 -24.74 -9.00
C MET A 346 14.02 -23.68 -7.92
N ARG A 347 14.36 -24.06 -6.68
CA ARG A 347 14.67 -23.13 -5.57
C ARG A 347 16.02 -22.45 -5.74
N LEU A 348 16.26 -21.89 -6.93
CA LEU A 348 17.46 -21.18 -7.34
C LEU A 348 17.79 -19.98 -6.44
N PRO A 349 16.82 -19.20 -5.91
CA PRO A 349 17.12 -18.12 -4.98
C PRO A 349 17.95 -18.54 -3.77
N ILE A 350 17.68 -19.72 -3.20
CA ILE A 350 18.46 -20.25 -2.05
C ILE A 350 19.90 -20.54 -2.46
N ARG A 351 20.10 -21.09 -3.66
CA ARG A 351 21.44 -21.43 -4.17
C ARG A 351 22.25 -20.16 -4.46
N MET A 352 21.64 -19.17 -5.10
CA MET A 352 22.27 -17.88 -5.39
C MET A 352 22.63 -17.10 -4.13
N ALA A 353 21.77 -17.16 -3.10
CA ALA A 353 22.03 -16.48 -1.84
C ALA A 353 23.19 -17.10 -1.03
N LYS A 354 23.51 -18.37 -1.27
CA LYS A 354 24.58 -19.10 -0.56
C LYS A 354 25.92 -19.10 -1.31
N ALA A 355 25.91 -18.72 -2.59
CA ALA A 355 27.09 -18.65 -3.44
C ALA A 355 27.98 -17.47 -3.05
#